data_AF-A0A847H1D9-F1
#
_entry.id   AF-A0A847H1D9-F1
#
_cell.length_a   1.000
_cell.length_b   1.000
_cell.length_c   1.000
_cell.angle_alpha   90.00
_cell.angle_beta   90.00
_cell.angle_gamma   90.00
#
_symmetry.space_group_name_H-M   'P 1'
#
loop_
_entity.id
_entity.type
_entity.pdbx_description
1 polymer ?
#
loop_
_entity_poly.entity_id
_entity_poly.type
_entity_poly.pdbx_seq_one_letter_code
_entity_poly.pdbx_strand_id
1 'polypeptide(L)'
;MTFKPSPEEQNWAKRQEMDIRKKLREFIGRHKNLDLPEVGTVCPSDGKPLEKVEIEDTGIFVHKCTYCGGIWIDRGDMERLIHSVNRTNKLVKYLSKLFNINI
;
A
#
# COMPACT_ATOMS: atom_id res chain seq x y z
N MET A 1 13.96 4.15 36.14
CA MET A 1 15.11 3.38 35.64
C MET A 1 14.79 2.90 34.24
N THR A 2 15.64 3.18 33.25
CA THR A 2 15.49 2.62 31.89
C THR A 2 16.34 1.36 31.81
N PHE A 3 15.69 0.22 31.58
CA PHE A 3 16.40 -1.03 31.32
C PHE A 3 17.17 -0.88 30.01
N LYS A 4 18.51 -0.96 30.09
CA LYS A 4 19.37 -1.02 28.91
C LYS A 4 19.97 -2.43 28.85
N PRO A 5 19.63 -3.24 27.83
CA PRO A 5 20.12 -4.59 27.73
C PRO A 5 21.63 -4.64 27.59
N SER A 6 22.22 -5.72 28.07
CA SER A 6 23.65 -5.98 28.04
C SER A 6 24.21 -6.02 26.60
N PRO A 7 25.52 -5.82 26.42
CA PRO A 7 26.16 -5.94 25.11
C PRO A 7 25.95 -7.31 24.43
N GLU A 8 25.87 -8.39 25.22
CA GLU A 8 25.61 -9.73 24.73
C GLU A 8 24.17 -9.90 24.21
N GLU A 9 23.18 -9.37 24.95
CA GLU A 9 21.78 -9.35 24.50
C GLU A 9 21.60 -8.52 23.23
N GLN A 10 22.30 -7.38 23.12
CA GLN A 10 22.29 -6.56 21.90
C GLN A 10 22.90 -7.30 20.70
N ASN A 11 24.00 -8.03 20.91
CA ASN A 11 24.63 -8.81 19.85
C ASN A 11 23.80 -10.04 19.46
N TRP A 12 23.14 -10.68 20.42
CA TRP A 12 22.18 -11.74 20.17
C TRP A 12 21.00 -11.22 19.34
N ALA A 13 20.42 -10.07 19.70
CA ALA A 13 19.35 -9.44 18.94
C ALA A 13 19.79 -9.08 17.51
N LYS A 14 21.00 -8.53 17.32
CA LYS A 14 21.56 -8.27 15.98
C LYS A 14 21.71 -9.53 15.15
N ARG A 15 22.17 -10.64 15.74
CA ARG A 15 22.27 -11.94 15.04
C ARG A 15 20.91 -12.48 14.64
N GLN A 16 19.92 -12.43 15.54
CA GLN A 16 18.55 -12.82 15.24
C GLN A 16 17.96 -11.97 14.11
N GLU A 17 18.16 -10.66 14.15
CA GLU A 17 17.70 -9.75 13.10
C GLU A 17 18.35 -10.06 11.75
N MET A 18 19.66 -10.34 11.72
CA MET A 18 20.37 -10.75 10.51
C MET A 18 19.84 -12.08 9.96
N ASP A 19 19.57 -13.06 10.81
CA ASP A 19 19.02 -14.36 10.42
C ASP A 19 17.59 -14.23 9.90
N ILE A 20 16.73 -13.44 10.56
CA ILE A 20 15.38 -13.12 10.08
C ILE A 20 15.46 -12.45 8.71
N ARG A 21 16.33 -11.45 8.56
CA ARG A 21 16.49 -10.71 7.30
C ARG A 21 17.06 -11.57 6.18
N LYS A 22 17.95 -12.52 6.50
CA LYS A 22 18.45 -13.52 5.54
C LYS A 22 17.34 -14.48 5.12
N LYS A 23 16.61 -15.06 6.07
CA LYS A 23 15.45 -15.95 5.81
C LYS A 23 14.38 -15.26 4.98
N LEU A 24 14.07 -13.99 5.25
CA LEU A 24 13.12 -13.19 4.48
C LEU A 24 13.60 -12.99 3.03
N ARG A 25 14.88 -12.65 2.83
CA ARG A 25 15.45 -12.51 1.47
C ARG A 25 15.45 -13.83 0.71
N GLU A 26 15.77 -14.94 1.35
CA GLU A 26 15.73 -16.28 0.75
C GLU A 26 14.29 -16.71 0.43
N PHE A 27 13.31 -16.36 1.27
CA PHE A 27 11.90 -16.60 1.02
C PHE A 27 11.41 -15.81 -0.20
N ILE A 28 11.61 -14.49 -0.21
CA ILE A 28 11.24 -13.62 -1.35
C ILE A 28 11.98 -14.05 -2.62
N GLY A 29 13.26 -14.41 -2.53
CA GLY A 29 14.05 -14.87 -3.67
C GLY A 29 13.60 -16.21 -4.26
N ARG A 30 13.06 -17.12 -3.44
CA ARG A 30 12.43 -18.38 -3.90
C ARG A 30 11.04 -18.17 -4.48
N HIS A 31 10.38 -17.11 -4.04
CA HIS A 31 9.02 -16.75 -4.40
C HIS A 31 9.00 -15.45 -5.20
N LYS A 32 9.91 -15.31 -6.17
CA LYS A 32 9.98 -14.14 -7.07
C LYS A 32 8.66 -13.87 -7.82
N ASN A 33 7.82 -14.89 -7.95
CA ASN A 33 6.48 -14.85 -8.52
C ASN A 33 5.44 -15.34 -7.49
N LEU A 34 5.56 -14.95 -6.21
CA LEU A 34 4.38 -15.03 -5.36
C LEU A 34 3.42 -13.96 -5.88
N ASP A 35 2.40 -14.38 -6.61
CA ASP A 35 1.16 -13.60 -6.76
C ASP A 35 0.54 -13.51 -5.36
N LEU A 36 1.13 -12.67 -4.51
CA LEU A 36 0.48 -12.24 -3.28
C LEU A 36 -0.86 -11.66 -3.74
N PRO A 37 -1.99 -12.20 -3.27
CA PRO A 37 -3.29 -11.67 -3.66
C PRO A 37 -3.25 -10.17 -3.37
N GLU A 38 -3.44 -9.34 -4.40
CA GLU A 38 -3.40 -7.89 -4.25
C GLU A 38 -4.34 -7.53 -3.07
N VAL A 39 -3.77 -6.95 -2.02
CA VAL A 39 -4.55 -6.51 -0.86
C VAL A 39 -5.51 -5.44 -1.37
N GLY A 40 -6.82 -5.69 -1.26
CA GLY A 40 -7.85 -4.81 -1.84
C GLY A 40 -8.52 -5.33 -3.11
N THR A 41 -8.66 -6.66 -3.26
CA THR A 41 -9.47 -7.26 -4.34
C THR A 41 -10.97 -7.26 -4.04
N VAL A 42 -11.38 -7.15 -2.78
CA VAL A 42 -12.80 -7.13 -2.36
C VAL A 42 -13.12 -5.87 -1.56
N CYS A 43 -14.31 -5.34 -1.75
CA CYS A 43 -14.81 -4.16 -1.07
C CYS A 43 -15.11 -4.51 0.39
N PRO A 44 -14.58 -3.76 1.37
CA PRO A 44 -14.85 -4.02 2.79
C PRO A 44 -16.29 -3.70 3.20
N SER A 45 -17.01 -2.89 2.42
CA SER A 45 -18.39 -2.48 2.73
C SER A 45 -19.44 -3.50 2.26
N ASP A 46 -19.21 -4.18 1.14
CA ASP A 46 -20.22 -5.05 0.51
C ASP A 46 -19.68 -6.41 0.00
N GLY A 47 -18.37 -6.66 0.14
CA GLY A 47 -17.72 -7.90 -0.24
C GLY A 47 -17.52 -8.11 -1.76
N LYS A 48 -17.91 -7.14 -2.60
CA LYS A 48 -17.82 -7.28 -4.06
C LYS A 48 -16.41 -7.01 -4.59
N PRO A 49 -16.04 -7.58 -5.75
CA PRO A 49 -14.73 -7.32 -6.34
C PRO A 49 -14.53 -5.83 -6.63
N LEU A 50 -13.33 -5.34 -6.36
CA LEU A 50 -12.91 -3.98 -6.68
C LEU A 50 -12.26 -3.94 -8.06
N GLU A 51 -12.63 -2.95 -8.87
CA GLU A 51 -12.06 -2.69 -10.19
C GLU A 51 -10.84 -1.77 -10.06
N LYS A 52 -9.71 -2.16 -10.65
CA LYS A 52 -8.48 -1.37 -10.66
C LYS A 52 -8.56 -0.29 -11.75
N VAL A 53 -8.43 0.97 -11.37
CA VAL A 53 -8.56 2.13 -12.24
C VAL A 53 -7.35 3.05 -12.04
N GLU A 54 -6.76 3.50 -13.14
CA GLU A 54 -5.65 4.46 -13.09
C GLU A 54 -6.15 5.90 -12.98
N ILE A 55 -5.48 6.72 -12.16
CA ILE A 55 -5.77 8.15 -12.07
C ILE A 55 -5.01 8.90 -13.16
N GLU A 56 -5.72 9.42 -14.18
CA GLU A 56 -5.23 10.45 -15.13
C GLU A 56 -3.78 10.20 -15.63
N ASP A 57 -3.48 8.96 -16.04
CA ASP A 57 -2.18 8.51 -16.59
C ASP A 57 -0.98 8.79 -15.67
N THR A 58 -1.19 8.76 -14.35
CA THR A 58 -0.13 9.02 -13.36
C THR A 58 0.71 7.80 -13.02
N GLY A 59 0.35 6.60 -13.48
CA GLY A 59 0.90 5.34 -13.02
C GLY A 59 0.52 5.01 -11.57
N ILE A 60 -0.57 5.61 -11.07
CA ILE A 60 -1.10 5.38 -9.73
C ILE A 60 -2.50 4.79 -9.87
N PHE A 61 -2.74 3.67 -9.18
CA PHE A 61 -3.96 2.90 -9.31
C PHE A 61 -4.82 3.00 -8.05
N VAL A 62 -6.13 3.03 -8.25
CA VAL A 62 -7.12 2.92 -7.18
C VAL A 62 -8.06 1.75 -7.47
N HIS A 63 -8.65 1.21 -6.41
CA HIS A 63 -9.58 0.09 -6.48
C HIS A 63 -10.99 0.62 -6.19
N LYS A 64 -11.86 0.64 -7.19
CA LYS A 64 -13.23 1.16 -7.09
C LYS A 64 -14.24 0.02 -6.99
N CYS A 65 -15.18 0.11 -6.05
CA CYS A 65 -16.34 -0.77 -6.03
C CYS A 65 -17.39 -0.26 -7.03
N THR A 66 -17.77 -1.11 -7.99
CA THR A 66 -18.81 -0.78 -8.98
C THR A 66 -20.21 -0.79 -8.39
N TYR A 67 -20.38 -1.30 -7.16
CA TYR A 67 -21.68 -1.41 -6.50
C TYR A 67 -21.93 -0.29 -5.48
N CYS A 68 -21.11 -0.18 -4.43
CA CYS A 68 -21.29 0.90 -3.43
C CYS A 68 -20.62 2.22 -3.82
N GLY A 69 -19.76 2.23 -4.85
CA GLY A 69 -19.00 3.42 -5.26
C GLY A 69 -17.81 3.75 -4.37
N GLY A 70 -17.52 2.95 -3.34
CA GLY A 70 -16.36 3.12 -2.47
C GLY A 70 -15.03 2.99 -3.22
N ILE A 71 -14.01 3.69 -2.73
CA ILE A 71 -12.66 3.71 -3.32
C ILE A 71 -11.66 3.24 -2.26
N TRP A 72 -10.82 2.30 -2.63
CA TRP A 72 -9.70 1.79 -1.87
C TRP A 72 -8.40 2.21 -2.54
N ILE A 73 -7.48 2.76 -1.76
CA ILE A 73 -6.15 3.18 -2.22
C ILE A 73 -5.12 2.68 -1.21
N ASP A 74 -4.00 2.17 -1.70
CA ASP A 74 -2.92 1.79 -0.80
C ASP A 74 -2.20 3.04 -0.25
N ARG A 75 -1.62 2.89 0.94
CA ARG A 75 -0.95 3.98 1.65
C ARG A 75 0.20 4.59 0.84
N GLY A 76 1.02 3.77 0.18
CA GLY A 76 2.15 4.19 -0.61
C GLY A 76 1.73 4.98 -1.86
N ASP A 77 0.71 4.53 -2.57
CA ASP A 77 0.15 5.28 -3.70
C ASP A 77 -0.50 6.60 -3.26
N MET A 78 -1.15 6.61 -2.10
CA MET A 78 -1.66 7.86 -1.51
C MET A 78 -0.54 8.83 -1.15
N GLU A 79 0.55 8.35 -0.56
CA GLU A 79 1.75 9.16 -0.29
C GLU A 79 2.37 9.70 -1.59
N ARG A 80 2.48 8.87 -2.64
CA ARG A 80 2.97 9.28 -3.96
C ARG A 80 2.10 10.37 -4.58
N LEU A 81 0.77 10.29 -4.45
CA LEU A 81 -0.15 11.34 -4.91
C LEU A 81 0.04 12.66 -4.17
N ILE A 82 0.14 12.60 -2.83
CA ILE A 82 0.31 13.79 -1.97
C ILE A 82 1.65 14.47 -2.23
N HIS A 83 2.71 13.68 -2.43
CA HIS A 83 4.08 14.19 -2.62
C HIS A 83 4.46 14.45 -4.08
N SER A 84 3.57 14.18 -5.05
CA SER A 84 3.83 14.48 -6.45
C SER A 84 3.99 15.99 -6.65
N VAL A 85 5.09 16.39 -7.32
CA VAL A 85 5.56 17.77 -7.46
C VAL A 85 4.55 18.70 -8.16
N ASN A 86 3.58 18.14 -8.89
CA ASN A 86 2.42 18.87 -9.39
C ASN A 86 1.38 19.01 -8.29
N ARG A 87 1.41 20.14 -7.57
CA ARG A 87 0.45 20.50 -6.51
C ARG A 87 -0.99 20.15 -6.91
N THR A 88 -1.50 19.14 -6.23
CA THR A 88 -2.90 18.89 -5.87
C THR A 88 -3.94 19.50 -6.81
N ASN A 89 -4.30 18.73 -7.83
CA ASN A 89 -5.64 18.81 -8.41
C ASN A 89 -6.04 17.54 -9.16
N LYS A 90 -5.13 16.61 -9.46
CA LYS A 90 -5.47 15.37 -10.20
C LYS A 90 -6.38 14.43 -9.42
N LEU A 91 -6.02 14.09 -8.18
CA LEU A 91 -6.89 13.26 -7.33
C LEU A 91 -8.22 13.95 -7.06
N VAL A 92 -8.19 15.25 -6.72
CA VAL A 92 -9.41 16.03 -6.46
C VAL A 92 -10.31 16.09 -7.70
N LYS A 93 -9.76 16.31 -8.90
CA LYS A 93 -10.49 16.24 -10.17
C LYS A 93 -11.03 14.86 -10.49
N TYR A 94 -10.26 13.81 -10.20
CA TYR A 94 -10.71 12.44 -10.40
C TYR A 94 -11.86 12.09 -9.46
N LEU A 95 -11.75 12.43 -8.18
CA LEU A 95 -12.81 12.25 -7.19
C LEU A 95 -14.03 13.12 -7.51
N SER A 96 -13.84 14.37 -7.97
CA SER A 96 -14.94 15.26 -8.37
C SER A 96 -15.73 14.68 -9.54
N LYS A 97 -15.02 14.17 -10.56
CA LYS A 97 -15.62 13.46 -11.69
C LYS A 97 -16.33 12.18 -11.26
N LEU A 98 -15.74 11.41 -10.34
CA LEU A 98 -16.32 10.16 -9.86
C LEU A 98 -17.58 10.33 -9.02
N PHE A 99 -17.58 11.31 -8.11
CA PHE A 99 -18.71 11.59 -7.23
C PHE A 99 -19.71 12.60 -7.83
N ASN A 100 -19.46 13.04 -9.07
CA ASN A 100 -20.27 14.02 -9.77
C ASN A 100 -20.45 15.32 -8.95
N ILE A 101 -19.38 15.74 -8.27
CA ILE A 101 -19.31 16.95 -7.46
C ILE A 101 -18.68 18.04 -8.31
N ASN A 102 -19.37 19.16 -8.51
CA ASN A 102 -18.75 20.36 -9.05
C ASN A 102 -17.90 21.01 -7.95
N ILE A 103 -16.59 21.04 -8.16
CA ILE A 103 -15.60 21.72 -7.30
C ILE A 103 -15.13 22.99 -8.02
#